data_AF-A0A1Y5DIM5-F1
#
_entry.id   AF-A0A1Y5DIM5-F1
#
_cell.length_a   1.000
_cell.length_b   1.000
_cell.length_c   1.000
_cell.angle_alpha   90.00
_cell.angle_beta   90.00
_cell.angle_gamma   90.00
#
_symmetry.space_group_name_H-M   'P 1'
#
loop_
_entity.id
_entity.type
_entity.pdbx_description
1 polymer ?
#
loop_
_entity_poly.entity_id
_entity_poly.type
_entity_poly.pdbx_seq_one_letter_code
_entity_poly.pdbx_strand_id
1 'polypeptide(L)'
;MSYMMVGAYGPFSSSLDEKAMTCFNEATAHFDDIQYTPVAVAIQVASGTNYAFFCDVKAKDSVTLSSAMITVFKPLEGLAGIMDIEILPS
;
A
#
# COMPACT_ATOMS: atom_id res chain seq x y z
N MET A 1 -19.47 13.15 3.80
CA MET A 1 -19.32 12.82 2.38
C MET A 1 -17.97 13.32 1.90
N SER A 2 -17.04 12.42 1.58
CA SER A 2 -15.75 12.74 0.96
C SER A 2 -15.93 12.82 -0.55
N TYR A 3 -15.49 13.92 -1.15
CA TYR A 3 -15.42 14.06 -2.61
C TYR A 3 -14.22 13.26 -3.12
N MET A 4 -14.47 12.15 -3.83
CA MET A 4 -13.45 11.43 -4.58
C MET A 4 -13.21 12.21 -5.89
N MET A 5 -12.14 13.01 -5.94
CA MET A 5 -11.70 13.64 -7.19
C MET A 5 -11.00 12.57 -8.05
N VAL A 6 -11.44 12.38 -9.30
CA VAL A 6 -10.73 11.50 -10.24
C VAL A 6 -9.31 12.04 -10.44
N GLY A 7 -8.30 11.18 -10.31
CA GLY A 7 -6.90 11.56 -10.46
C GLY A 7 -6.21 12.06 -9.19
N ALA A 8 -6.87 12.14 -8.04
CA ALA A 8 -6.22 12.33 -6.74
C ALA A 8 -6.45 11.13 -5.83
N TYR A 9 -5.58 10.94 -4.83
CA TYR A 9 -5.87 10.00 -3.75
C TYR A 9 -7.05 10.51 -2.93
N GLY A 10 -7.97 9.59 -2.61
CA GLY A 10 -8.93 9.81 -1.54
C GLY A 10 -8.26 9.90 -0.17
N PRO A 11 -9.02 10.17 0.89
CA PRO A 11 -8.49 10.15 2.25
C PRO A 11 -8.00 8.74 2.62
N PHE A 12 -7.01 8.67 3.52
CA PHE A 12 -6.66 7.40 4.15
C PHE A 12 -7.83 6.85 4.95
N SER A 13 -7.96 5.53 4.90
CA SER A 13 -8.92 4.76 5.68
C SER A 13 -8.22 3.54 6.27
N SER A 14 -8.58 3.17 7.50
CA SER A 14 -8.18 1.89 8.10
C SER A 14 -9.01 0.71 7.60
N SER A 15 -9.98 0.94 6.72
CA SER A 15 -10.76 -0.11 6.08
C SER A 15 -9.97 -0.76 4.93
N LEU A 16 -9.14 -1.73 5.27
CA LEU A 16 -8.39 -2.56 4.33
C LEU A 16 -9.31 -3.65 3.75
N ASP A 17 -10.03 -3.32 2.69
CA ASP A 17 -10.93 -4.27 2.04
C ASP A 17 -10.17 -5.41 1.32
N GLU A 18 -10.91 -6.44 0.92
CA GLU A 18 -10.35 -7.63 0.27
C GLU A 18 -9.56 -7.31 -1.00
N LYS A 19 -9.98 -6.29 -1.77
CA LYS A 19 -9.30 -5.89 -3.01
C LYS A 19 -7.96 -5.22 -2.71
N ALA A 20 -7.95 -4.30 -1.74
CA ALA A 20 -6.74 -3.64 -1.29
C ALA A 20 -5.75 -4.66 -0.72
N MET A 21 -6.21 -5.58 0.13
CA MET A 21 -5.35 -6.62 0.71
C MET A 21 -4.83 -7.61 -0.32
N THR A 22 -5.64 -8.01 -1.30
CA THR A 22 -5.18 -8.87 -2.41
C THR A 22 -4.08 -8.18 -3.21
N CYS A 23 -4.31 -6.92 -3.60
CA CYS A 23 -3.33 -6.09 -4.31
C CYS A 23 -2.02 -5.94 -3.52
N PHE A 24 -2.13 -5.67 -2.21
CA PHE A 24 -0.98 -5.57 -1.33
C PHE A 24 -0.18 -6.88 -1.24
N ASN A 25 -0.87 -8.00 -1.01
CA ASN A 25 -0.24 -9.30 -0.87
C ASN A 25 0.44 -9.75 -2.17
N GLU A 26 -0.21 -9.54 -3.32
CA GLU A 26 0.39 -9.80 -4.64
C GLU A 26 1.70 -9.01 -4.81
N ALA A 27 1.66 -7.71 -4.50
CA ALA A 27 2.79 -6.82 -4.73
C ALA A 27 3.95 -7.05 -3.74
N THR A 28 3.67 -7.49 -2.51
CA THR A 28 4.66 -7.65 -1.43
C THR A 28 5.12 -9.09 -1.21
N ALA A 29 4.61 -10.07 -1.97
CA ALA A 29 4.92 -11.49 -1.82
C ALA A 29 6.41 -11.85 -1.97
N HIS A 30 7.24 -10.94 -2.50
CA HIS A 30 8.65 -11.17 -2.78
C HIS A 30 9.60 -10.67 -1.67
N PHE A 31 9.09 -10.12 -0.56
CA PHE A 31 9.92 -9.67 0.56
C PHE A 31 10.02 -10.73 1.66
N ASP A 32 11.15 -11.43 1.72
CA ASP A 32 11.39 -12.49 2.71
C ASP A 32 11.96 -11.97 4.05
N ASP A 33 12.70 -10.87 4.02
CA ASP A 33 13.46 -10.36 5.19
C ASP A 33 12.81 -9.15 5.87
N ILE A 34 11.81 -8.53 5.22
CA ILE A 34 11.10 -7.36 5.71
C ILE A 34 9.61 -7.62 5.65
N GLN A 35 8.96 -7.53 6.80
CA GLN A 35 7.52 -7.61 6.90
C GLN A 35 6.90 -6.20 6.85
N TYR A 36 6.09 -5.96 5.83
CA TYR A 36 5.23 -4.79 5.73
C TYR A 36 3.81 -5.16 6.16
N THR A 37 3.26 -4.45 7.14
CA THR A 37 1.89 -4.66 7.62
C THR A 37 1.07 -3.41 7.33
N PRO A 38 0.09 -3.44 6.41
CA PRO A 38 -0.70 -2.26 6.08
C PRO A 38 -1.63 -1.93 7.26
N VAL A 39 -1.69 -0.64 7.61
CA VAL A 39 -2.51 -0.08 8.70
C VAL A 39 -3.61 0.82 8.14
N ALA A 40 -3.32 1.54 7.07
CA ALA A 40 -4.28 2.36 6.35
C ALA A 40 -3.99 2.36 4.85
N VAL A 41 -5.01 2.65 4.05
CA VAL A 41 -4.91 2.76 2.60
C VAL A 41 -5.63 4.00 2.09
N ALA A 42 -5.02 4.65 1.10
CA ALA A 42 -5.66 5.65 0.26
C ALA A 42 -5.72 5.13 -1.18
N ILE A 43 -6.81 5.45 -1.88
CA ILE A 43 -7.10 4.93 -3.23
C ILE A 43 -7.20 6.08 -4.22
N GLN A 44 -6.57 5.92 -5.38
CA GLN A 44 -6.72 6.82 -6.53
C GLN A 44 -7.18 6.00 -7.75
N VAL A 45 -8.31 6.41 -8.32
CA VAL A 45 -8.85 5.80 -9.55
C VAL A 45 -8.17 6.43 -10.77
N ALA A 46 -7.63 5.60 -11.65
CA ALA A 46 -6.95 5.96 -12.91
C ALA A 46 -7.36 4.97 -14.03
N SER A 47 -6.48 4.70 -15.00
CA SER A 47 -6.62 3.57 -15.96
C SER A 47 -6.25 2.24 -15.29
N GLY A 48 -6.89 1.96 -14.16
CA GLY A 48 -6.46 1.00 -13.13
C GLY A 48 -6.71 1.60 -11.76
N THR A 49 -5.99 1.15 -10.74
CA THR A 49 -6.11 1.69 -9.39
C THR A 49 -4.74 1.77 -8.73
N ASN A 50 -4.40 2.97 -8.25
CA ASN A 50 -3.27 3.14 -7.35
C ASN A 50 -3.76 3.01 -5.90
N TYR A 51 -2.99 2.28 -5.11
CA TYR A 51 -3.16 2.13 -3.68
C TYR A 51 -1.91 2.68 -2.99
N ALA A 52 -2.09 3.59 -2.06
CA ALA A 52 -1.03 4.05 -1.16
C ALA A 52 -1.30 3.46 0.21
N PHE A 53 -0.45 2.53 0.64
CA PHE A 53 -0.54 1.88 1.94
C PHE A 53 0.40 2.57 2.92
N PHE A 54 -0.12 2.95 4.07
CA PHE A 54 0.70 3.26 5.23
C PHE A 54 0.92 1.97 6.01
N CYS A 55 2.18 1.57 6.15
CA CYS A 55 2.57 0.29 6.71
C CYS A 55 3.45 0.44 7.93
N ASP A 56 3.26 -0.44 8.91
CA ASP A 56 4.30 -0.76 9.88
C ASP A 56 5.33 -1.67 9.21
N VAL A 57 6.60 -1.42 9.50
CA VAL A 57 7.75 -2.14 8.96
C VAL A 57 8.48 -2.84 10.09
N LYS A 58 8.69 -4.15 9.90
CA LYS A 58 9.49 -4.97 10.80
C LYS A 58 10.48 -5.81 10.00
N ALA A 59 11.76 -5.49 10.10
CA ALA A 59 12.82 -6.35 9.60
C ALA A 59 13.01 -7.55 10.55
N LYS A 60 13.26 -8.74 9.99
CA LYS A 60 13.31 -10.02 10.71
C LYS A 60 14.23 -10.02 11.93
N ASP A 61 15.39 -9.39 11.80
CA ASP A 61 16.44 -9.35 12.84
C ASP A 61 16.52 -7.99 13.56
N SER A 62 15.51 -7.13 13.41
CA SER A 62 15.47 -5.80 14.04
C SER A 62 14.43 -5.73 15.15
N VAL A 63 14.79 -5.05 16.24
CA VAL A 63 13.85 -4.63 17.30
C VAL A 63 13.23 -3.27 17.03
N THR A 64 13.76 -2.53 16.04
CA THR A 64 13.26 -1.22 15.67
C THR A 64 12.06 -1.37 14.74
N LEU A 65 10.96 -0.74 15.12
CA LEU A 65 9.80 -0.54 14.26
C LEU A 65 9.98 0.76 13.48
N SER A 66 9.67 0.72 12.19
CA SER A 66 9.61 1.90 11.34
C SER A 66 8.28 1.91 10.61
N SER A 67 7.96 3.00 9.93
CA SER A 67 6.79 3.07 9.06
C SER A 67 7.21 3.30 7.63
N ALA A 68 6.39 2.88 6.68
CA ALA A 68 6.63 3.12 5.26
C ALA A 68 5.34 3.46 4.53
N MET A 69 5.47 4.27 3.48
CA MET A 69 4.46 4.40 2.44
C MET A 69 4.81 3.44 1.31
N ILE A 70 3.88 2.55 0.95
CA ILE A 70 4.01 1.63 -0.19
C ILE A 70 2.97 2.00 -1.23
N THR A 71 3.42 2.39 -2.41
CA THR A 71 2.54 2.66 -3.54
C THR A 71 2.49 1.44 -4.43
N VAL A 72 1.28 0.92 -4.66
CA VAL A 72 1.01 -0.24 -5.51
C VAL A 72 0.06 0.16 -6.63
N PHE A 73 0.38 -0.22 -7.85
CA PHE A 73 -0.52 -0.08 -9.00
C PHE A 73 -1.15 -1.43 -9.36
N LYS A 74 -2.48 -1.46 -9.41
CA LYS A 74 -3.26 -2.57 -9.96
C LYS A 74 -3.79 -2.18 -11.35
N PRO A 75 -3.30 -2.80 -12.43
CA PRO A 75 -3.90 -2.61 -13.75
C PRO A 75 -5.29 -3.26 -13.81
N LEU A 76 -6.11 -2.82 -14.78
CA LEU A 76 -7.43 -3.41 -15.05
C LEU A 76 -7.33 -4.93 -15.33
N GLU A 77 -6.26 -5.34 -15.99
CA GLU A 77 -5.91 -6.73 -16.27
C GLU A 77 -4.43 -6.99 -15.90
N GLY A 78 -4.13 -8.13 -15.29
CA GLY A 78 -2.77 -8.47 -14.81
C GLY A 78 -2.61 -8.37 -13.29
N LEU A 79 -1.38 -8.55 -12.79
CA LEU A 79 -1.06 -8.56 -11.36
C LEU A 79 -0.74 -7.15 -10.82
N ALA A 80 -0.94 -6.94 -9.53
CA ALA A 80 -0.48 -5.75 -8.84
C ALA A 80 1.05 -5.67 -8.81
N GLY A 81 1.60 -4.45 -8.88
CA GLY A 81 3.03 -4.21 -8.78
C GLY A 81 3.36 -3.00 -7.91
N ILE A 82 4.47 -3.08 -7.19
CA ILE A 82 5.00 -1.97 -6.42
C ILE A 82 5.53 -0.90 -7.38
N MET A 83 5.08 0.32 -7.17
CA MET A 83 5.56 1.50 -7.88
C MET A 83 6.62 2.23 -7.06
N ASP A 84 6.45 2.30 -5.74
CA ASP A 84 7.35 3.02 -4.85
C ASP A 84 7.27 2.50 -3.40
N ILE A 85 8.37 2.62 -2.67
CA ILE A 85 8.47 2.36 -1.23
C ILE A 85 9.27 3.50 -0.61
N GLU A 86 8.62 4.27 0.26
CA GLU A 86 9.25 5.33 1.04
C GLU A 86 9.27 4.92 2.51
N ILE A 87 10.46 4.70 3.07
CA ILE A 87 10.62 4.53 4.52
C ILE A 87 10.51 5.91 5.18
N LEU A 88 9.60 6.04 6.14
CA LEU A 88 9.36 7.29 6.84
C LEU A 88 10.36 7.46 8.00
N PRO A 89 10.94 8.66 8.17
CA PRO A 89 11.81 8.94 9.30
C PRO A 89 11.02 8.86 10.61
N SER A 90 11.61 8.17 11.59
CA SER A 90 11.11 8.06 12.96
C SER A 90 11.32 9.32 13.77
#